data_AF-K1QJA8-F1
#
_entry.id   AF-K1QJA8-F1
#
_cell.length_a   1.000
_cell.length_b   1.000
_cell.length_c   1.000
_cell.angle_alpha   90.00
_cell.angle_beta   90.00
_cell.angle_gamma   90.00
#
_symmetry.space_group_name_H-M   'P 1'
#
loop_
_entity.id
_entity.type
_entity.pdbx_description
1 polymer ?
#
loop_
_entity_poly.entity_id
_entity_poly.type
_entity_poly.pdbx_seq_one_letter_code
_entity_poly.pdbx_strand_id
1 'polypeptide(L)'
;MKKEGEAFMYLMSKEWGYKVNKVARSTLSERMFNQKKELPYPEDIMKFSSYLVENLEFVDLSYTAVSGMMFRRIVMLVEARLLLYNRRRPGELEALSLQCYRNRSKEVSGTELSLREQLSKFEKEMLDNQELVEIRGKNGTRVPIICPKEVIPAMNYLASKEIRKTGRNKRRKPFFVRKY
;
A
#
# COMPACT_ATOMS: atom_id res chain seq x y z
N MET A 1 0.72 -54.66 4.69
CA MET A 1 1.71 -53.87 5.47
C MET A 1 2.38 -52.72 4.69
N LYS A 2 3.30 -52.93 3.73
CA LYS A 2 3.99 -51.78 3.07
C LYS A 2 3.07 -50.81 2.32
N LYS A 3 2.15 -51.33 1.50
CA LYS A 3 1.18 -50.50 0.74
C LYS A 3 0.22 -49.70 1.63
N GLU A 4 -0.18 -50.25 2.76
CA GLU A 4 -1.07 -49.57 3.72
C GLU A 4 -0.33 -48.43 4.44
N GLY A 5 0.95 -48.64 4.77
CA GLY A 5 1.81 -47.60 5.34
C GLY A 5 2.04 -46.43 4.37
N GLU A 6 2.28 -46.72 3.09
CA GLU A 6 2.41 -45.69 2.05
C GLU A 6 1.11 -44.91 1.85
N ALA A 7 -0.04 -45.59 1.83
CA ALA A 7 -1.34 -44.96 1.74
C ALA A 7 -1.64 -44.06 2.95
N PHE A 8 -1.27 -44.51 4.16
CA PHE A 8 -1.40 -43.71 5.38
C PHE A 8 -0.51 -42.46 5.34
N MET A 9 0.75 -42.58 4.95
CA MET A 9 1.67 -41.43 4.84
C MET A 9 1.20 -40.44 3.78
N TYR A 10 0.68 -40.93 2.65
CA TYR A 10 0.06 -40.11 1.63
C TYR A 10 -1.15 -39.33 2.19
N LEU A 11 -2.09 -40.03 2.84
CA LEU A 11 -3.27 -39.39 3.43
C LEU A 11 -2.88 -38.37 4.50
N MET A 12 -1.94 -38.73 5.37
CA MET A 12 -1.39 -37.84 6.39
C MET A 12 -0.83 -36.56 5.75
N SER A 13 -0.01 -36.68 4.70
CA SER A 13 0.55 -35.51 4.00
C SER A 13 -0.52 -34.60 3.40
N LYS A 14 -1.64 -35.17 2.92
CA LYS A 14 -2.75 -34.42 2.31
C LYS A 14 -3.64 -33.76 3.36
N GLU A 15 -3.91 -34.43 4.47
CA GLU A 15 -4.86 -33.98 5.48
C GLU A 15 -4.23 -33.14 6.59
N TRP A 16 -2.92 -33.24 6.83
CA TRP A 16 -2.23 -32.54 7.93
C TRP A 16 -2.49 -31.03 7.94
N GLY A 17 -2.44 -30.41 6.75
CA GLY A 17 -2.69 -28.98 6.61
C GLY A 17 -4.10 -28.56 7.07
N TYR A 18 -5.09 -29.42 6.83
CA TYR A 18 -6.49 -29.12 7.14
C TYR A 18 -6.89 -29.58 8.55
N LYS A 19 -6.55 -30.81 8.92
CA LYS A 19 -6.98 -31.38 10.20
C LYS A 19 -6.12 -30.93 11.38
N VAL A 20 -4.84 -30.63 11.15
CA VAL A 20 -3.90 -30.25 12.22
C VAL A 20 -3.58 -28.76 12.15
N ASN A 21 -2.97 -28.28 11.06
CA ASN A 21 -2.50 -26.90 11.00
C ASN A 21 -3.63 -25.86 11.09
N LYS A 22 -4.77 -26.10 10.41
CA LYS A 22 -5.93 -25.19 10.47
C LYS A 22 -6.49 -25.09 11.89
N VAL A 23 -6.67 -26.23 12.57
CA VAL A 23 -7.20 -26.29 13.93
C VAL A 23 -6.24 -25.60 14.90
N ALA A 24 -4.95 -25.93 14.84
CA ALA A 24 -3.92 -25.30 15.66
C ALA A 24 -3.86 -23.77 15.48
N ARG A 25 -3.95 -23.28 14.23
CA ARG A 25 -4.00 -21.84 13.94
C ARG A 25 -5.27 -21.18 14.45
N SER A 26 -6.43 -21.83 14.31
CA SER A 26 -7.70 -21.32 14.83
C SER A 26 -7.64 -21.18 16.34
N THR A 27 -7.23 -22.24 17.04
CA THR A 27 -7.08 -22.24 18.50
C THR A 27 -6.07 -21.20 18.97
N LEU A 28 -4.93 -21.04 18.26
CA LEU A 28 -3.97 -19.99 18.58
C LEU A 28 -4.59 -18.60 18.38
N SER A 29 -5.28 -18.35 17.25
CA SER A 29 -5.94 -17.07 16.97
C SER A 29 -6.99 -16.73 18.02
N GLU A 30 -7.74 -17.73 18.48
CA GLU A 30 -8.79 -17.58 19.49
C GLU A 30 -8.20 -17.27 20.87
N ARG A 31 -7.13 -17.97 21.27
CA ARG A 31 -6.37 -17.67 22.50
C ARG A 31 -5.77 -16.27 22.48
N MET A 32 -5.29 -15.83 21.32
CA MET A 32 -4.66 -14.52 21.14
C MET A 32 -5.69 -13.41 20.87
N PHE A 33 -7.00 -13.73 20.78
CA PHE A 33 -8.03 -12.79 20.36
C PHE A 33 -8.18 -11.63 21.34
N ASN A 34 -8.21 -11.93 22.64
CA ASN A 34 -8.33 -10.94 23.72
C ASN A 34 -6.96 -10.54 24.31
N GLN A 35 -5.85 -11.03 23.77
CA GLN A 35 -4.54 -10.65 24.27
C GLN A 35 -4.32 -9.16 24.00
N LYS A 36 -3.96 -8.42 25.05
CA LYS A 36 -3.61 -7.00 24.93
C LYS A 36 -2.40 -6.87 24.00
N LYS A 37 -2.60 -6.16 22.88
CA LYS A 37 -1.52 -5.76 21.99
C LYS A 37 -1.07 -4.38 22.40
N GLU A 38 0.19 -4.26 22.80
CA GLU A 38 0.79 -2.95 23.03
C GLU A 38 0.84 -2.19 21.71
N LEU A 39 0.30 -0.98 21.72
CA LEU A 39 0.40 -0.08 20.57
C LEU A 39 1.78 0.59 20.60
N PRO A 40 2.35 0.92 19.44
CA PRO A 40 3.59 1.68 19.39
C PRO A 40 3.41 3.03 20.10
N TYR A 41 4.48 3.52 20.71
CA TYR A 41 4.46 4.83 21.33
C TYR A 41 4.35 5.93 20.26
N PRO A 42 3.78 7.11 20.58
CA PRO A 42 3.73 8.23 19.65
C PRO A 42 5.11 8.59 19.07
N GLU A 43 6.16 8.48 19.87
CA GLU A 43 7.55 8.74 19.49
C GLU A 43 8.02 7.77 18.39
N ASP A 44 7.62 6.50 18.46
CA ASP A 44 7.95 5.50 17.43
C ASP A 44 7.27 5.83 16.10
N ILE A 45 6.01 6.28 16.15
CA ILE A 45 5.25 6.69 14.97
C ILE A 45 5.91 7.92 14.33
N MET A 46 6.32 8.90 15.14
CA MET A 46 7.02 10.09 14.66
C MET A 46 8.34 9.71 14.01
N LYS A 47 9.16 8.89 14.67
CA LYS A 47 10.45 8.43 14.14
C LYS A 47 10.29 7.69 12.82
N PHE A 48 9.29 6.81 12.72
CA PHE A 48 8.99 6.09 11.48
C PHE A 48 8.50 7.03 10.38
N SER A 49 7.65 8.00 10.70
CA SER A 49 7.19 9.00 9.75
C SER A 49 8.36 9.83 9.21
N SER A 50 9.24 10.35 10.07
CA SER A 50 10.41 11.13 9.65
C SER A 50 11.34 10.31 8.76
N TYR A 51 11.62 9.05 9.14
CA TYR A 51 12.41 8.15 8.32
C TYR A 51 11.83 7.98 6.90
N LEU A 52 10.51 7.81 6.77
CA LEU A 52 9.85 7.65 5.48
C LEU A 52 9.93 8.94 4.64
N VAL A 53 9.72 10.09 5.25
CA VAL A 53 9.80 11.40 4.57
C VAL A 53 11.23 11.64 4.06
N GLU A 54 12.24 11.50 4.92
CA GLU A 54 13.65 11.66 4.55
C GLU A 54 14.04 10.69 3.43
N ASN A 55 13.67 9.40 3.55
CA ASN A 55 14.00 8.43 2.50
C ASN A 55 13.28 8.72 1.18
N LEU A 56 12.09 9.31 1.18
CA LEU A 56 11.40 9.71 -0.05
C LEU A 56 11.99 10.97 -0.67
N GLU A 57 12.53 11.87 0.14
CA GLU A 57 13.16 13.12 -0.31
C GLU A 57 14.53 12.87 -0.96
N PHE A 58 15.32 11.94 -0.39
CA PHE A 58 16.66 11.59 -0.87
C PHE A 58 16.70 10.38 -1.83
N VAL A 59 15.55 9.82 -2.22
CA VAL A 59 15.53 8.67 -3.11
C VAL A 59 15.97 9.06 -4.52
N ASP A 60 16.89 8.30 -5.10
CA ASP A 60 17.29 8.52 -6.49
C ASP A 60 16.16 8.12 -7.45
N LEU A 61 15.57 9.12 -8.10
CA LEU A 61 14.52 8.99 -9.11
C LEU A 61 15.07 9.14 -10.55
N SER A 62 16.37 8.97 -10.75
CA SER A 62 16.98 9.01 -12.08
C SER A 62 16.52 7.84 -12.97
N TYR A 63 16.36 8.13 -14.26
CA TYR A 63 16.00 7.12 -15.28
C TYR A 63 17.15 6.16 -15.62
N THR A 64 18.36 6.43 -15.13
CA THR A 64 19.57 5.65 -15.38
C THR A 64 19.84 4.60 -14.31
N ALA A 65 19.34 4.78 -13.08
CA ALA A 65 19.55 3.87 -11.93
C ALA A 65 18.47 2.76 -11.79
N VAL A 66 17.90 2.28 -12.90
CA VAL A 66 16.72 1.39 -12.85
C VAL A 66 17.10 -0.06 -12.55
N SER A 67 17.29 -0.34 -11.26
CA SER A 67 17.36 -1.71 -10.73
C SER A 67 15.99 -2.17 -10.23
N GLY A 68 15.66 -3.45 -10.44
CA GLY A 68 14.45 -4.06 -9.87
C GLY A 68 14.43 -4.02 -8.34
N MET A 69 15.58 -3.92 -7.69
CA MET A 69 15.70 -3.72 -6.24
C MET A 69 15.31 -2.30 -5.84
N MET A 70 15.79 -1.30 -6.57
CA MET A 70 15.48 0.11 -6.34
C MET A 70 13.99 0.39 -6.55
N PHE A 71 13.42 -0.15 -7.64
CA PHE A 71 11.98 -0.07 -7.90
C PHE A 71 11.15 -0.61 -6.72
N ARG A 72 11.52 -1.77 -6.18
CA ARG A 72 10.84 -2.36 -5.01
C ARG A 72 11.00 -1.49 -3.77
N ARG A 73 12.19 -0.92 -3.54
CA ARG A 73 12.42 -0.01 -2.41
C ARG A 73 11.51 1.21 -2.48
N ILE A 74 11.42 1.85 -3.64
CA ILE A 74 10.55 3.02 -3.86
C ILE A 74 9.09 2.65 -3.62
N VAL A 75 8.63 1.50 -4.14
CA VAL A 75 7.27 0.99 -3.86
C VAL A 75 7.03 0.84 -2.36
N MET A 76 7.93 0.19 -1.63
CA MET A 76 7.76 -0.02 -0.19
C MET A 76 7.71 1.29 0.59
N LEU A 77 8.54 2.27 0.24
CA LEU A 77 8.54 3.60 0.87
C LEU A 77 7.20 4.32 0.64
N VAL A 78 6.73 4.32 -0.61
CA VAL A 78 5.44 4.93 -0.99
C VAL A 78 4.28 4.23 -0.26
N GLU A 79 4.24 2.90 -0.27
CA GLU A 79 3.19 2.11 0.39
C GLU A 79 3.17 2.35 1.90
N ALA A 80 4.32 2.29 2.56
CA ALA A 80 4.45 2.54 3.99
C ALA A 80 4.00 3.95 4.35
N ARG A 81 4.39 4.96 3.55
CA ARG A 81 4.02 6.35 3.79
C ARG A 81 2.52 6.59 3.61
N LEU A 82 1.93 6.08 2.54
CA LEU A 82 0.49 6.20 2.30
C LEU A 82 -0.33 5.46 3.36
N LEU A 83 0.12 4.27 3.79
CA LEU A 83 -0.53 3.49 4.85
C LEU A 83 -0.50 4.24 6.18
N LEU A 84 0.67 4.77 6.56
CA LEU A 84 0.86 5.52 7.80
C LEU A 84 0.04 6.81 7.79
N TYR A 85 0.04 7.54 6.67
CA TYR A 85 -0.64 8.82 6.54
C TYR A 85 -2.17 8.68 6.57
N ASN A 86 -2.71 7.72 5.82
CA ASN A 86 -4.16 7.54 5.72
C ASN A 86 -4.74 6.68 6.86
N ARG A 87 -3.89 5.98 7.63
CA ARG A 87 -4.27 5.02 8.68
C ARG A 87 -5.34 4.02 8.23
N ARG A 88 -5.33 3.66 6.93
CA ARG A 88 -6.30 2.74 6.33
C ARG A 88 -5.85 1.29 6.44
N ARG A 89 -6.79 0.37 6.22
CA ARG A 89 -6.47 -1.06 6.10
C ARG A 89 -5.57 -1.25 4.87
N PRO A 90 -4.53 -2.12 4.94
CA PRO A 90 -3.66 -2.38 3.80
C PRO A 90 -4.45 -2.71 2.54
N GLY A 91 -5.46 -3.58 2.64
CA GLY A 91 -6.32 -3.98 1.52
C GLY A 91 -7.07 -2.85 0.81
N GLU A 92 -7.28 -1.69 1.44
CA GLU A 92 -7.83 -0.51 0.76
C GLU A 92 -6.75 0.13 -0.12
N LEU A 93 -5.56 0.36 0.43
CA LEU A 93 -4.43 0.87 -0.34
C LEU A 93 -4.02 -0.09 -1.48
N GLU A 94 -4.23 -1.39 -1.29
CA GLU A 94 -4.02 -2.41 -2.32
C GLU A 94 -4.92 -2.24 -3.56
N ALA A 95 -6.09 -1.59 -3.41
CA ALA A 95 -7.00 -1.31 -4.51
C ALA A 95 -6.54 -0.12 -5.36
N LEU A 96 -5.52 0.63 -4.93
CA LEU A 96 -4.94 1.75 -5.67
C LEU A 96 -4.27 1.25 -6.96
N SER A 97 -4.94 1.49 -8.09
CA SER A 97 -4.44 1.15 -9.41
C SER A 97 -3.76 2.34 -10.08
N LEU A 98 -2.88 2.06 -11.05
CA LEU A 98 -2.29 3.12 -11.88
C LEU A 98 -3.35 3.92 -12.63
N GLN A 99 -4.47 3.30 -12.99
CA GLN A 99 -5.58 4.01 -13.64
C GLN A 99 -6.23 5.01 -12.69
N CYS A 100 -6.50 4.60 -11.44
CA CYS A 100 -6.99 5.52 -10.40
C CYS A 100 -6.04 6.70 -10.22
N TYR A 101 -4.73 6.42 -10.14
CA TYR A 101 -3.73 7.49 -9.99
C TYR A 101 -3.65 8.43 -11.21
N ARG A 102 -3.80 7.91 -12.43
CA ARG A 102 -3.77 8.72 -13.66
C ARG A 102 -5.03 9.54 -13.86
N ASN A 103 -6.18 9.00 -13.46
CA ASN A 103 -7.48 9.64 -13.57
C ASN A 103 -7.80 10.57 -12.41
N ARG A 104 -6.88 10.74 -11.45
CA ARG A 104 -7.07 11.65 -10.32
C ARG A 104 -7.31 13.06 -10.83
N SER A 105 -8.16 13.81 -10.14
CA SER A 105 -8.38 15.22 -10.47
C SER A 105 -7.09 16.00 -10.19
N LYS A 106 -6.55 16.63 -11.22
CA LYS A 106 -5.40 17.55 -11.13
C LYS A 106 -5.80 19.00 -11.37
N GLU A 107 -6.92 19.20 -12.05
CA GLU A 107 -7.38 20.51 -12.48
C GLU A 107 -8.46 20.99 -11.53
N VAL A 108 -8.31 22.22 -11.08
CA VAL A 108 -9.29 22.90 -10.25
C VAL A 108 -10.32 23.53 -11.18
N SER A 109 -11.57 23.10 -11.10
CA SER A 109 -12.64 23.72 -11.91
C SER A 109 -12.92 25.16 -11.44
N GLY A 110 -13.54 25.98 -12.30
CA GLY A 110 -13.95 27.35 -11.93
C GLY A 110 -14.86 27.40 -10.70
N THR A 111 -15.71 26.39 -10.51
CA THR A 111 -16.57 26.23 -9.33
C THR A 111 -15.77 25.88 -8.06
N GLU A 112 -14.71 25.08 -8.20
CA GLU A 112 -13.82 24.74 -7.09
C GLU A 112 -12.96 25.92 -6.64
N LEU A 113 -12.61 26.85 -7.52
CA LEU A 113 -11.90 28.09 -7.15
C LEU A 113 -12.73 28.96 -6.19
N SER A 114 -14.02 29.15 -6.49
CA SER A 114 -14.94 29.90 -5.61
C SER A 114 -15.11 29.23 -4.24
N LEU A 115 -15.20 27.89 -4.20
CA LEU A 115 -15.24 27.15 -2.94
C LEU A 115 -13.92 27.27 -2.17
N ARG A 116 -12.78 27.26 -2.87
CA ARG A 116 -11.47 27.44 -2.25
C ARG A 116 -11.33 28.80 -1.58
N GLU A 117 -11.94 29.86 -2.10
CA GLU A 117 -11.87 31.19 -1.48
C GLU A 117 -12.46 31.22 -0.07
N GLN A 118 -13.51 30.42 0.17
CA GLN A 118 -14.20 30.29 1.46
C GLN A 118 -13.44 29.48 2.50
N LEU A 119 -12.40 28.74 2.08
CA LEU A 119 -11.57 27.94 2.98
C LEU A 119 -10.67 28.81 3.85
N SER A 120 -10.43 28.33 5.06
CA SER A 120 -9.43 28.89 5.96
C SER A 120 -8.02 28.79 5.33
N LYS A 121 -7.09 29.59 5.85
CA LYS A 121 -5.68 29.56 5.42
C LYS A 121 -5.08 28.15 5.56
N PHE A 122 -5.41 27.47 6.65
CA PHE A 122 -4.94 26.11 6.93
C PHE A 122 -5.49 25.09 5.92
N GLU A 123 -6.77 25.15 5.59
CA GLU A 123 -7.38 24.25 4.61
C GLU A 123 -6.83 24.46 3.20
N LYS A 124 -6.60 25.72 2.80
CA LYS A 124 -5.91 26.05 1.55
C LYS A 124 -4.54 25.40 1.49
N GLU A 125 -3.76 25.56 2.55
CA GLU A 125 -2.43 24.97 2.66
C GLU A 125 -2.46 23.43 2.65
N MET A 126 -3.48 22.80 3.26
CA MET A 126 -3.66 21.34 3.15
C MET A 126 -3.93 20.91 1.70
N LEU A 127 -4.81 21.61 0.98
CA LEU A 127 -5.14 21.29 -0.41
C LEU A 127 -3.94 21.45 -1.36
N ASP A 128 -3.09 22.44 -1.11
CA ASP A 128 -1.92 22.69 -1.96
C ASP A 128 -0.78 21.68 -1.69
N ASN A 129 -0.72 21.11 -0.49
CA ASN A 129 0.32 20.14 -0.10
C ASN A 129 -0.08 18.67 -0.28
N GLN A 130 -1.32 18.37 -0.71
CA GLN A 130 -1.85 17.01 -0.75
C GLN A 130 -2.69 16.78 -2.01
N GLU A 131 -2.47 15.64 -2.68
CA GLU A 131 -3.32 15.20 -3.77
C GLU A 131 -4.32 14.14 -3.30
N LEU A 132 -5.50 14.08 -3.93
CA LEU A 132 -6.53 13.08 -3.63
C LEU A 132 -6.63 12.06 -4.77
N VAL A 133 -6.66 10.77 -4.42
CA VAL A 133 -6.94 9.69 -5.36
C VAL A 133 -8.16 8.89 -4.89
N GLU A 134 -9.17 8.78 -5.74
CA GLU A 134 -10.33 7.96 -5.46
C GLU A 134 -10.11 6.51 -5.91
N ILE A 135 -10.39 5.57 -5.01
CA ILE A 135 -10.38 4.13 -5.30
C ILE A 135 -11.76 3.51 -5.05
N ARG A 136 -11.97 2.30 -5.58
CA ARG A 136 -13.21 1.56 -5.37
C ARG A 136 -13.15 0.78 -4.05
N GLY A 137 -14.02 1.14 -3.12
CA GLY A 137 -14.29 0.42 -1.88
C GLY A 137 -15.33 -0.69 -2.05
N LYS A 138 -15.73 -1.28 -0.91
CA LYS A 138 -16.81 -2.29 -0.88
C LYS A 138 -18.09 -1.70 -1.47
N ASN A 139 -18.86 -2.55 -2.16
CA ASN A 139 -20.15 -2.19 -2.76
C ASN A 139 -20.10 -1.02 -3.76
N GLY A 140 -18.92 -0.69 -4.32
CA GLY A 140 -18.79 0.40 -5.29
C GLY A 140 -18.66 1.80 -4.67
N THR A 141 -18.58 1.92 -3.35
CA THR A 141 -18.33 3.19 -2.68
C THR A 141 -16.97 3.76 -3.09
N ARG A 142 -16.88 5.08 -3.28
CA ARG A 142 -15.60 5.76 -3.52
C ARG A 142 -14.87 5.96 -2.20
N VAL A 143 -13.61 5.56 -2.15
CA VAL A 143 -12.76 5.75 -0.97
C VAL A 143 -11.63 6.70 -1.35
N PRO A 144 -11.49 7.86 -0.67
CA PRO A 144 -10.39 8.78 -0.90
C PRO A 144 -9.09 8.25 -0.27
N ILE A 145 -8.00 8.38 -1.01
CA ILE A 145 -6.63 8.23 -0.52
C ILE A 145 -5.94 9.58 -0.66
N ILE A 146 -5.43 10.09 0.44
CA ILE A 146 -4.66 11.32 0.48
C ILE A 146 -3.19 10.99 0.23
N CYS A 147 -2.60 11.66 -0.75
CA CYS A 147 -1.22 11.52 -1.15
C CYS A 147 -0.46 12.80 -0.77
N PRO A 148 0.37 12.76 0.29
CA PRO A 148 1.13 13.93 0.71
C PRO A 148 2.24 14.24 -0.32
N LYS A 149 2.60 15.52 -0.45
CA LYS A 149 3.49 16.04 -1.52
C LYS A 149 4.79 15.27 -1.70
N GLU A 150 5.41 14.80 -0.63
CA GLU A 150 6.70 14.10 -0.67
C GLU A 150 6.61 12.75 -1.40
N VAL A 151 5.42 12.17 -1.50
CA VAL A 151 5.18 10.89 -2.16
C VAL A 151 4.96 11.06 -3.67
N ILE A 152 4.53 12.26 -4.11
CA ILE A 152 4.12 12.52 -5.49
C ILE A 152 5.25 12.30 -6.52
N PRO A 153 6.50 12.77 -6.31
CA PRO A 153 7.60 12.50 -7.24
C PRO A 153 7.86 11.00 -7.40
N ALA A 154 7.89 10.26 -6.30
CA ALA A 154 8.07 8.81 -6.31
C ALA A 154 6.90 8.08 -7.01
N MET A 155 5.66 8.51 -6.79
CA MET A 155 4.49 7.97 -7.49
C MET A 155 4.51 8.27 -8.99
N ASN A 156 4.96 9.46 -9.40
CA ASN A 156 5.15 9.83 -10.80
C ASN A 156 6.22 8.95 -11.47
N TYR A 157 7.36 8.74 -10.80
CA TYR A 157 8.41 7.81 -11.24
C TYR A 157 7.87 6.38 -11.41
N LEU A 158 7.12 5.86 -10.42
CA LEU A 158 6.50 4.54 -10.48
C LEU A 158 5.38 4.43 -11.53
N ALA A 159 4.78 5.54 -11.94
CA ALA A 159 3.74 5.63 -12.96
C ALA A 159 4.27 5.71 -14.41
N SER A 160 5.56 6.06 -14.59
CA SER A 160 6.24 6.10 -15.90
C SER A 160 6.19 4.74 -16.58
N LYS A 161 5.98 4.74 -17.91
CA LYS A 161 5.92 3.48 -18.69
C LYS A 161 7.31 2.84 -18.80
N GLU A 162 8.34 3.66 -18.89
CA GLU A 162 9.75 3.32 -19.10
C GLU A 162 10.28 2.59 -17.87
N ILE A 163 10.14 3.22 -16.69
CA ILE A 163 10.53 2.64 -15.40
C ILE A 163 9.83 1.30 -15.15
N ARG A 164 8.54 1.21 -15.50
CA ARG A 164 7.75 0.00 -15.29
C ARG A 164 8.08 -1.13 -16.26
N LYS A 165 8.67 -0.84 -17.42
CA LYS A 165 9.17 -1.88 -18.33
C LYS A 165 10.44 -2.52 -17.76
N THR A 166 11.34 -1.71 -17.22
CA THR A 166 12.67 -2.14 -16.76
C THR A 166 12.66 -2.69 -15.33
N GLY A 167 11.94 -2.05 -14.40
CA GLY A 167 11.92 -2.42 -12.98
C GLY A 167 10.98 -3.58 -12.61
N ARG A 168 10.08 -4.00 -13.52
CA ARG A 168 9.04 -5.00 -13.21
C ARG A 168 9.60 -6.41 -13.23
N ASN A 169 9.81 -6.99 -12.04
CA ASN A 169 10.04 -8.42 -11.92
C ASN A 169 8.70 -9.19 -12.15
N LYS A 170 8.67 -10.10 -13.14
CA LYS A 170 7.45 -10.83 -13.56
C LYS A 170 6.76 -11.63 -12.44
N ARG A 171 7.48 -11.96 -11.35
CA ARG A 171 7.02 -12.92 -10.32
C ARG A 171 6.17 -12.33 -9.19
N ARG A 172 6.24 -11.02 -8.90
CA ARG A 172 5.41 -10.38 -7.86
C ARG A 172 4.90 -9.05 -8.41
N LYS A 173 3.59 -8.84 -8.39
CA LYS A 173 2.95 -7.59 -8.83
C LYS A 173 2.81 -6.68 -7.59
N PRO A 174 3.73 -5.72 -7.34
CA PRO A 174 3.53 -4.74 -6.27
C PRO A 174 2.25 -3.91 -6.50
N PHE A 175 1.75 -3.23 -5.46
CA PHE A 175 0.65 -2.27 -5.64
C PHE A 175 1.12 -1.12 -6.52
N PHE A 176 0.17 -0.37 -7.11
CA PHE A 176 0.31 0.29 -8.42
C PHE A 176 0.33 -0.64 -9.65
N VAL A 177 0.74 -1.92 -9.56
CA VAL A 177 1.04 -2.79 -10.74
C VAL A 177 -0.07 -3.80 -11.10
N ARG A 178 -1.23 -3.75 -10.45
CA ARG A 178 -2.40 -4.50 -10.92
C ARG A 178 -3.09 -3.73 -12.05
N LYS A 179 -2.87 -4.18 -13.30
CA LYS A 179 -3.90 -4.09 -14.34
C LYS A 179 -5.01 -5.04 -13.89
N TYR A 180 -6.23 -4.51 -13.76
CA TYR A 180 -7.38 -5.32 -14.17
C TYR A 180 -7.38 -5.34 -15.69
#